data_AF-A0A7E4VK35-F1
#
_entry.id   AF-A0A7E4VK35-F1
#
_cell.length_a   1.000
_cell.length_b   1.000
_cell.length_c   1.000
_cell.angle_alpha   90.00
_cell.angle_beta   90.00
_cell.angle_gamma   90.00
#
_symmetry.space_group_name_H-M   'P 1'
#
loop_
_entity.id
_entity.type
_entity.pdbx_description
1 polymer ?
#
loop_
_entity_poly.entity_id
_entity_poly.type
_entity_poly.pdbx_seq_one_letter_code
_entity_poly.pdbx_strand_id
1 'polypeptide(L)'
;MRNNTFNIFTCDHFKKLSTTALTYILKDSGLYVPDIIIFRGFVEWMKANPAGSDHFPELLKHIKLNSISLSDVITAIRPLKLIDGNDFMDIVCEQAKTAKASYAIGNALTSPLDVEVNFNDKIQFSSTQGPIGVRNEVVTIDLQRLVMVNAFEMKLSDGDQSYWIEISEDNVIWVRIIDYSNYICRSIQRLHFEKHPVRFIRIHGTASEGTFEIVSFDAFFTMEQVNVDPETNIVIPSANVALADKNAIVIQGHDFNGPNVMLNGCTSDSTHTWHFIDDNPIIVQLPQPYLLDSMNLLLFSFQLPEN
;
A
#
# COMPACT_ATOMS: atom_id res chain seq x y z
N MET A 1 -24.91 8.62 -16.15
CA MET A 1 -24.43 10.01 -16.33
C MET A 1 -23.14 10.25 -15.54
N ARG A 2 -22.07 9.44 -15.76
CA ARG A 2 -20.83 9.46 -14.95
C ARG A 2 -19.60 10.04 -15.67
N ASN A 3 -19.64 10.19 -17.00
CA ASN A 3 -18.51 10.67 -17.81
C ASN A 3 -18.60 12.14 -18.23
N ASN A 4 -19.67 12.86 -17.89
CA ASN A 4 -19.87 14.21 -18.41
C ASN A 4 -19.15 15.28 -17.57
N THR A 5 -18.97 15.09 -16.26
CA THR A 5 -18.48 16.15 -15.36
C THR A 5 -16.99 16.48 -15.55
N PHE A 6 -16.17 15.49 -15.91
CA PHE A 6 -14.74 15.71 -16.21
C PHE A 6 -14.55 16.56 -17.48
N ASN A 7 -15.40 16.35 -18.48
CA ASN A 7 -15.37 17.11 -19.73
C ASN A 7 -15.91 18.54 -19.57
N ILE A 8 -16.68 18.85 -18.51
CA ILE A 8 -17.22 20.21 -18.31
C ILE A 8 -16.09 21.23 -18.16
N PHE A 9 -15.02 20.92 -17.42
CA PHE A 9 -13.93 21.87 -17.14
C PHE A 9 -12.90 21.99 -18.29
N THR A 10 -12.95 21.10 -19.29
CA THR A 10 -12.05 21.10 -20.45
C THR A 10 -12.71 21.54 -21.76
N CYS A 11 -14.05 21.67 -21.79
CA CYS A 11 -14.79 22.09 -22.98
C CYS A 11 -14.70 23.60 -23.27
N ASP A 12 -14.68 23.98 -24.55
CA ASP A 12 -14.69 25.39 -24.99
C ASP A 12 -15.95 26.17 -24.56
N HIS A 13 -17.03 25.47 -24.22
CA HIS A 13 -18.23 26.08 -23.66
C HIS A 13 -18.00 26.60 -22.24
N PHE A 14 -17.12 25.98 -21.46
CA PHE A 14 -16.77 26.42 -20.11
C PHE A 14 -16.18 27.83 -20.13
N LYS A 15 -15.31 28.11 -21.10
CA LYS A 15 -14.68 29.43 -21.32
C LYS A 15 -15.68 30.56 -21.59
N LYS A 16 -16.92 30.23 -22.01
CA LYS A 16 -17.98 31.20 -22.34
C LYS A 16 -18.99 31.41 -21.20
N LEU A 17 -18.80 30.77 -20.05
CA LEU A 17 -19.70 30.91 -18.90
C LEU A 17 -19.62 32.32 -18.31
N SER A 18 -20.77 32.84 -17.87
CA SER A 18 -20.83 34.08 -17.09
C SER A 18 -20.27 33.87 -15.68
N THR A 19 -19.82 34.95 -15.04
CA THR A 19 -19.32 34.94 -13.65
C THR A 19 -20.31 34.30 -12.69
N THR A 20 -21.61 34.61 -12.83
CA THR A 20 -22.68 34.04 -12.00
C THR A 20 -22.78 32.52 -12.14
N ALA A 21 -22.72 32.00 -13.37
CA ALA A 21 -22.80 30.56 -13.62
C ALA A 21 -21.59 29.81 -13.05
N LEU A 22 -20.39 30.39 -13.18
CA LEU A 22 -19.16 29.83 -12.62
C LEU A 22 -19.22 29.79 -11.08
N THR A 23 -19.73 30.83 -10.42
CA THR A 23 -19.92 30.84 -8.97
C THR A 23 -20.83 29.72 -8.48
N TYR A 24 -21.92 29.42 -9.20
CA TYR A 24 -22.80 28.31 -8.84
C TYR A 24 -22.10 26.95 -8.96
N ILE A 25 -21.29 26.75 -10.01
CA ILE A 25 -20.52 25.52 -10.20
C ILE A 25 -19.47 25.36 -9.10
N LEU A 26 -18.73 26.42 -8.77
CA LEU A 26 -17.68 26.35 -7.74
C LEU A 26 -18.24 26.20 -6.32
N LYS A 27 -19.47 26.67 -6.05
CA LYS A 27 -20.15 26.46 -4.76
C LYS A 27 -20.74 25.07 -4.60
N ASP A 28 -20.98 24.35 -5.71
CA ASP A 28 -21.57 23.02 -5.65
C ASP A 28 -20.55 21.98 -5.17
N SER A 29 -20.63 21.66 -3.87
CA SER A 29 -19.80 20.63 -3.23
C SER A 29 -20.11 19.20 -3.69
N GLY A 30 -21.13 18.98 -4.53
CA GLY A 30 -21.50 17.67 -5.08
C GLY A 30 -20.71 17.24 -6.32
N LEU A 31 -19.78 18.06 -6.80
CA LEU A 31 -18.96 17.73 -7.97
C LEU A 31 -17.90 16.69 -7.63
N TYR A 32 -18.04 15.49 -8.19
CA TYR A 32 -17.04 14.41 -8.07
C TYR A 32 -15.88 14.62 -9.05
N VAL A 33 -15.15 15.73 -8.89
CA VAL A 33 -14.00 16.12 -9.74
C VAL A 33 -12.85 16.59 -8.84
N PRO A 34 -11.59 16.18 -9.07
CA PRO A 34 -10.46 16.64 -8.27
C PRO A 34 -10.28 18.16 -8.30
N ASP A 35 -9.98 18.78 -7.17
CA ASP A 35 -9.84 20.25 -7.03
C ASP A 35 -8.77 20.85 -7.96
N ILE A 36 -7.74 20.08 -8.34
CA ILE A 36 -6.73 20.51 -9.32
C ILE A 36 -7.32 20.70 -10.73
N ILE A 37 -8.30 19.89 -11.12
CA ILE A 37 -8.98 20.01 -12.42
C ILE A 37 -9.90 21.24 -12.40
N ILE A 38 -10.58 21.48 -11.28
CA ILE A 38 -11.40 22.67 -11.07
C ILE A 38 -10.53 23.93 -11.16
N PHE A 39 -9.36 23.93 -10.50
CA PHE A 39 -8.40 25.04 -10.55
C PHE A 39 -7.85 25.29 -11.96
N ARG A 40 -7.44 24.25 -12.69
CA ARG A 40 -6.96 24.40 -14.08
C ARG A 40 -8.06 24.94 -15.01
N GLY A 41 -9.29 24.46 -14.86
CA GLY A 41 -10.45 24.99 -15.60
C GLY A 41 -10.71 26.47 -15.29
N PHE A 42 -10.58 26.87 -14.03
CA PHE A 42 -10.67 28.27 -13.61
C PHE A 42 -9.56 29.14 -14.25
N VAL A 43 -8.32 28.66 -14.29
CA VAL A 43 -7.20 29.36 -14.94
C VAL A 43 -7.45 29.58 -16.43
N GLU A 44 -7.93 28.57 -17.14
CA GLU A 44 -8.27 28.69 -18.55
C GLU A 44 -9.46 29.64 -18.79
N TRP A 45 -10.45 29.66 -17.88
CA TRP A 45 -11.56 30.62 -17.93
C TRP A 45 -11.08 32.06 -17.70
N MET A 46 -10.16 32.30 -16.76
CA MET A 46 -9.56 33.62 -16.52
C MET A 46 -8.82 34.15 -17.75
N LYS A 47 -8.03 33.30 -18.42
CA LYS A 47 -7.34 33.66 -19.66
C LYS A 47 -8.32 34.09 -20.76
N ALA A 48 -9.49 33.46 -20.82
CA ALA A 48 -10.53 33.77 -21.81
C ALA A 48 -11.39 34.99 -21.44
N ASN A 49 -11.46 35.40 -20.15
CA ASN A 49 -12.35 36.46 -19.65
C ASN A 49 -11.60 37.52 -18.83
N PRO A 50 -10.65 38.27 -19.42
CA PRO A 50 -9.86 39.26 -18.70
C PRO A 50 -10.68 40.47 -18.19
N ALA A 51 -11.85 40.74 -18.76
CA ALA A 51 -12.75 41.81 -18.33
C ALA A 51 -13.45 41.55 -16.97
N GLY A 52 -13.36 40.31 -16.45
CA GLY A 52 -13.95 39.90 -15.18
C GLY A 52 -12.99 39.87 -13.99
N SER A 53 -11.81 40.50 -14.11
CA SER A 53 -10.71 40.41 -13.13
C SER A 53 -11.12 40.71 -11.69
N ASP A 54 -12.08 41.62 -11.52
CA ASP A 54 -12.55 42.07 -10.20
C ASP A 54 -13.22 40.94 -9.40
N HIS A 55 -13.75 39.91 -10.07
CA HIS A 55 -14.43 38.78 -9.42
C HIS A 55 -13.50 37.58 -9.18
N PHE A 56 -12.26 37.61 -9.66
CA PHE A 56 -11.33 36.48 -9.54
C PHE A 56 -11.01 36.12 -8.08
N PRO A 57 -10.75 37.08 -7.16
CA PRO A 57 -10.46 36.76 -5.77
C PRO A 57 -11.65 36.12 -5.05
N GLU A 58 -12.89 36.49 -5.41
CA GLU A 58 -14.10 35.93 -4.81
C GLU A 58 -14.35 34.49 -5.30
N LEU A 59 -14.12 34.24 -6.60
CA LEU A 59 -14.23 32.91 -7.19
C LEU A 59 -13.16 31.95 -6.63
N LEU A 60 -11.94 32.45 -6.41
CA LEU A 60 -10.82 31.66 -5.89
C LEU A 60 -11.10 31.11 -4.47
N LYS A 61 -11.84 31.86 -3.64
CA LYS A 61 -12.25 31.41 -2.28
C LYS A 61 -13.14 30.17 -2.29
N HIS A 62 -13.81 29.88 -3.39
CA HIS A 62 -14.65 28.70 -3.53
C HIS A 62 -13.87 27.46 -3.96
N ILE A 63 -12.63 27.62 -4.42
CA ILE A 63 -11.75 26.50 -4.78
C ILE A 63 -11.00 26.04 -3.53
N LYS A 64 -11.10 24.75 -3.19
CA LYS A 64 -10.45 24.18 -2.01
C LYS A 64 -8.97 23.94 -2.28
N LEU A 65 -8.17 25.01 -2.29
CA LEU A 65 -6.73 24.95 -2.56
C LEU A 65 -5.99 24.01 -1.61
N ASN A 66 -6.44 23.89 -0.35
CA ASN A 66 -5.88 22.98 0.64
C ASN A 66 -6.04 21.49 0.28
N SER A 67 -6.97 21.15 -0.62
CA SER A 67 -7.22 19.79 -1.13
C SER A 67 -6.34 19.44 -2.33
N ILE A 68 -5.66 20.43 -2.92
CA ILE A 68 -4.74 20.23 -4.06
C ILE A 68 -3.39 19.75 -3.54
N SER A 69 -2.72 18.85 -4.26
CA SER A 69 -1.40 18.34 -3.84
C SER A 69 -0.37 19.46 -3.69
N LEU A 70 0.52 19.38 -2.69
CA LEU A 70 1.56 20.39 -2.47
C LEU A 70 2.45 20.59 -3.71
N SER A 71 2.72 19.51 -4.45
CA SER A 71 3.47 19.56 -5.71
C SER A 71 2.74 20.42 -6.76
N ASP A 72 1.44 20.21 -6.93
CA ASP A 72 0.62 21.01 -7.85
C ASP A 72 0.46 22.46 -7.37
N VAL A 73 0.35 22.70 -6.06
CA VAL A 73 0.33 24.06 -5.48
C VAL A 73 1.62 24.81 -5.82
N ILE A 74 2.78 24.15 -5.69
CA ILE A 74 4.09 24.77 -5.96
C ILE A 74 4.33 24.95 -7.46
N THR A 75 3.94 23.98 -8.30
CA THR A 75 4.28 23.97 -9.72
C THR A 75 3.23 24.64 -10.60
N ALA A 76 1.94 24.52 -10.28
CA ALA A 76 0.85 25.05 -11.10
C ALA A 76 0.28 26.37 -10.55
N ILE A 77 0.26 26.57 -9.23
CA ILE A 77 -0.42 27.74 -8.62
C ILE A 77 0.56 28.88 -8.34
N ARG A 78 1.72 28.58 -7.73
CA ARG A 78 2.73 29.58 -7.36
C ARG A 78 3.19 30.46 -8.54
N PRO A 79 3.47 29.95 -9.75
CA PRO A 79 3.95 30.78 -10.85
C PRO A 79 2.92 31.80 -11.34
N LEU A 80 1.63 31.54 -11.11
CA LEU A 80 0.54 32.39 -11.58
C LEU A 80 0.35 33.65 -10.73
N LYS A 81 0.96 33.73 -9.54
CA LYS A 81 0.84 34.86 -8.60
C LYS A 81 -0.61 35.29 -8.31
N LEU A 82 -1.54 34.33 -8.33
CA LEU A 82 -2.97 34.55 -8.09
C LEU A 82 -3.32 34.68 -6.61
N ILE A 83 -2.42 34.23 -5.74
CA ILE A 83 -2.56 34.20 -4.29
C ILE A 83 -1.44 35.06 -3.71
N ASP A 84 -1.73 35.83 -2.67
CA ASP A 84 -0.71 36.60 -1.96
C ASP A 84 0.35 35.68 -1.35
N GLY A 85 1.56 36.19 -1.17
CA GLY A 85 2.67 35.42 -0.59
C GLY A 85 2.35 34.86 0.79
N ASN A 86 1.61 35.59 1.63
CA ASN A 86 1.24 35.13 2.97
C ASN A 86 0.15 34.05 2.91
N ASP A 87 -0.90 34.26 2.11
CA ASP A 87 -1.98 33.28 1.92
C ASP A 87 -1.44 31.97 1.32
N PHE A 88 -0.47 32.05 0.42
CA PHE A 88 0.21 30.88 -0.13
C PHE A 88 0.98 30.12 0.97
N MET A 89 1.71 30.84 1.82
CA MET A 89 2.43 30.25 2.93
C MET A 89 1.48 29.66 3.98
N ASP A 90 0.31 30.26 4.19
CA ASP A 90 -0.72 29.73 5.08
C ASP A 90 -1.33 28.44 4.54
N ILE A 91 -1.59 28.33 3.24
CA ILE A 91 -2.02 27.08 2.58
C ILE A 91 -0.95 25.99 2.75
N VAL A 92 0.32 26.32 2.48
CA VAL A 92 1.44 25.36 2.63
C VAL A 92 1.61 24.96 4.09
N CYS A 93 1.47 25.90 5.03
CA CYS A 93 1.58 25.65 6.47
C CYS A 93 0.42 24.81 6.99
N GLU A 94 -0.81 25.08 6.56
CA GLU A 94 -2.00 24.27 6.88
C GLU A 94 -1.92 22.86 6.28
N GLN A 95 -1.40 22.71 5.06
CA GLN A 95 -1.11 21.39 4.47
C GLN A 95 -0.02 20.66 5.25
N ALA A 96 1.01 21.36 5.72
CA ALA A 96 2.04 20.79 6.57
C ALA A 96 1.51 20.42 7.97
N LYS A 97 0.57 21.19 8.54
CA LYS A 97 -0.10 20.89 9.82
C LYS A 97 -1.08 19.73 9.69
N THR A 98 -1.85 19.65 8.61
CA THR A 98 -2.76 18.51 8.34
C THR A 98 -1.96 17.26 8.05
N ALA A 99 -0.87 17.33 7.29
CA ALA A 99 0.08 16.22 7.18
C ALA A 99 0.59 15.80 8.57
N LYS A 100 1.06 16.73 9.39
CA LYS A 100 1.47 16.46 10.79
C LYS A 100 0.35 15.89 11.66
N ALA A 101 -0.90 16.32 11.49
CA ALA A 101 -2.05 15.82 12.22
C ALA A 101 -2.44 14.41 11.76
N SER A 102 -2.32 14.09 10.47
CA SER A 102 -2.48 12.73 9.94
C SER A 102 -1.41 11.78 10.49
N TYR A 103 -0.18 12.26 10.69
CA TYR A 103 0.88 11.52 11.40
C TYR A 103 0.61 11.43 12.91
N ALA A 104 0.07 12.48 13.55
CA ALA A 104 -0.20 12.51 15.00
C ALA A 104 -1.48 11.75 15.42
N ILE A 105 -2.47 11.59 14.55
CA ILE A 105 -3.65 10.73 14.82
C ILE A 105 -3.24 9.24 14.83
N GLY A 106 -2.06 8.90 14.29
CA GLY A 106 -1.43 7.59 14.44
C GLY A 106 -0.55 7.43 15.69
N ASN A 107 -0.27 8.48 16.46
CA ASN A 107 0.61 8.42 17.63
C ASN A 107 0.22 9.47 18.68
N ALA A 108 -0.35 9.02 19.81
CA ALA A 108 -0.25 9.79 21.03
C ALA A 108 1.21 9.79 21.50
N LEU A 109 1.90 10.95 21.41
CA LEU A 109 2.69 11.60 22.48
C LEU A 109 3.54 12.79 21.94
N THR A 110 3.20 13.99 22.44
CA THR A 110 4.01 15.16 22.86
C THR A 110 5.31 15.59 22.14
N SER A 111 5.20 16.79 21.53
CA SER A 111 6.18 17.90 21.45
C SER A 111 7.43 17.78 20.54
N PRO A 112 7.95 18.92 20.02
CA PRO A 112 8.62 19.02 18.73
C PRO A 112 10.13 18.86 18.82
N LEU A 113 10.72 18.03 17.97
CA LEU A 113 12.15 18.04 17.67
C LEU A 113 12.37 17.60 16.21
N ASP A 114 13.30 18.28 15.57
CA ASP A 114 13.64 18.25 14.16
C ASP A 114 13.84 16.83 13.60
N VAL A 115 13.12 16.49 12.53
CA VAL A 115 13.34 15.24 11.79
C VAL A 115 13.99 15.59 10.46
N GLU A 116 15.30 15.36 10.40
CA GLU A 116 16.03 15.16 9.14
C GLU A 116 15.36 14.02 8.36
N VAL A 117 15.04 14.30 7.08
CA VAL A 117 14.42 13.32 6.19
C VAL A 117 15.46 12.26 5.83
N ASN A 118 15.38 11.09 6.46
CA ASN A 118 16.25 9.97 6.16
C ASN A 118 15.56 9.03 5.13
N PHE A 119 16.25 8.71 4.03
CA PHE A 119 15.69 7.99 2.87
C PHE A 119 15.40 6.49 3.11
N ASN A 120 15.36 6.03 4.36
CA ASN A 120 15.26 4.62 4.75
C ASN A 120 13.99 4.27 5.56
N ASP A 121 13.01 5.18 5.68
CA ASP A 121 11.86 4.92 6.55
C ASP A 121 10.88 3.92 5.94
N LYS A 122 10.69 2.80 6.66
CA LYS A 122 9.54 1.91 6.48
C LYS A 122 8.26 2.71 6.71
N ILE A 123 7.37 2.77 5.72
CA ILE A 123 6.03 3.34 5.94
C ILE A 123 5.19 2.24 6.57
N GLN A 124 4.97 2.32 7.88
CA GLN A 124 4.17 1.33 8.61
C GLN A 124 2.71 1.74 8.69
N PHE A 125 1.82 0.87 8.24
CA PHE A 125 0.37 0.99 8.46
C PHE A 125 -0.07 -0.15 9.39
N SER A 126 -0.17 0.15 10.67
CA SER A 126 -0.80 -0.74 11.66
C SER A 126 -2.25 -0.32 11.85
N SER A 127 -3.20 -1.24 11.67
CA SER A 127 -4.58 -1.03 12.09
C SER A 127 -4.64 -0.90 13.62
N THR A 128 -5.07 0.25 14.14
CA THR A 128 -5.39 0.43 15.56
C THR A 128 -6.78 -0.13 15.93
N GLN A 129 -7.52 -0.65 14.95
CA GLN A 129 -8.85 -1.26 15.14
C GLN A 129 -8.86 -2.72 14.66
N GLY A 130 -8.13 -3.60 15.33
CA GLY A 130 -8.19 -5.04 15.03
C GLY A 130 -7.85 -5.40 13.57
N PRO A 131 -7.99 -6.68 13.17
CA PRO A 131 -7.85 -7.08 11.77
C PRO A 131 -8.92 -6.38 10.91
N ILE A 132 -8.50 -5.81 9.78
CA ILE A 132 -9.42 -5.21 8.81
C ILE A 132 -10.04 -6.34 8.01
N GLY A 133 -11.12 -6.94 8.53
CA GLY A 133 -11.88 -7.96 7.83
C GLY A 133 -12.91 -7.33 6.90
N VAL A 134 -12.79 -7.57 5.58
CA VAL A 134 -13.79 -7.10 4.62
C VAL A 134 -14.21 -8.21 3.66
N ARG A 135 -15.52 -8.49 3.60
CA ARG A 135 -16.09 -9.44 2.64
C ARG A 135 -16.37 -8.70 1.32
N ASN A 136 -15.75 -9.16 0.23
CA ASN A 136 -15.94 -8.64 -1.13
C ASN A 136 -15.53 -7.17 -1.37
N GLU A 137 -14.75 -6.55 -0.48
CA GLU A 137 -14.20 -5.21 -0.72
C GLU A 137 -12.68 -5.23 -0.80
N VAL A 138 -12.16 -4.33 -1.63
CA VAL A 138 -10.74 -4.16 -1.90
C VAL A 138 -10.15 -3.22 -0.86
N VAL A 139 -9.10 -3.66 -0.14
CA VAL A 139 -8.37 -2.77 0.76
C VAL A 139 -7.61 -1.77 -0.11
N THR A 140 -7.94 -0.48 -0.01
CA THR A 140 -7.27 0.59 -0.76
C THR A 140 -6.48 1.49 0.19
N ILE A 141 -5.19 1.68 -0.10
CA ILE A 141 -4.27 2.51 0.68
C ILE A 141 -3.84 3.69 -0.20
N ASP A 142 -4.02 4.93 0.28
CA ASP A 142 -3.45 6.14 -0.34
C ASP A 142 -2.24 6.59 0.50
N LEU A 143 -1.05 6.52 -0.09
CA LEU A 143 0.21 6.98 0.51
C LEU A 143 0.30 8.51 0.60
N GLN A 144 -0.73 9.22 0.10
CA GLN A 144 -0.90 10.68 0.05
C GLN A 144 0.10 11.42 -0.85
N ARG A 145 1.21 10.77 -1.20
CA ARG A 145 2.24 11.26 -2.11
C ARG A 145 2.77 10.11 -2.96
N LEU A 146 3.34 10.45 -4.10
CA LEU A 146 4.06 9.50 -4.95
C LEU A 146 5.39 9.14 -4.28
N VAL A 147 5.62 7.85 -3.99
CA VAL A 147 6.86 7.34 -3.41
C VAL A 147 7.39 6.16 -4.21
N MET A 148 8.70 5.95 -4.19
CA MET A 148 9.30 4.75 -4.77
C MET A 148 9.14 3.58 -3.81
N VAL A 149 8.66 2.44 -4.29
CA VAL A 149 8.48 1.22 -3.49
C VAL A 149 8.94 0.01 -4.28
N ASN A 150 9.58 -0.95 -3.63
CA ASN A 150 9.97 -2.23 -4.22
C ASN A 150 9.77 -3.42 -3.27
N ALA A 151 9.24 -3.19 -2.08
CA ALA A 151 8.96 -4.23 -1.12
C ALA A 151 7.72 -3.91 -0.27
N PHE A 152 6.97 -4.96 0.05
CA PHE A 152 5.89 -4.93 1.02
C PHE A 152 6.11 -5.99 2.11
N GLU A 153 5.76 -5.66 3.34
CA GLU A 153 5.59 -6.64 4.41
C GLU A 153 4.13 -6.59 4.90
N MET A 154 3.40 -7.69 4.77
CA MET A 154 1.98 -7.76 5.12
C MET A 154 1.73 -8.91 6.08
N LYS A 155 1.10 -8.66 7.22
CA LYS A 155 0.67 -9.72 8.13
C LYS A 155 -0.80 -10.05 7.91
N LEU A 156 -1.07 -11.29 7.51
CA LEU A 156 -2.42 -11.83 7.41
C LEU A 156 -2.94 -12.25 8.79
N SER A 157 -4.26 -12.22 8.98
CA SER A 157 -4.90 -12.84 10.13
C SER A 157 -4.77 -14.37 10.10
N ASP A 158 -5.12 -15.02 11.21
CA ASP A 158 -5.04 -16.47 11.31
C ASP A 158 -5.96 -17.16 10.30
N GLY A 159 -5.42 -18.14 9.60
CA GLY A 159 -6.11 -18.91 8.58
C GLY A 159 -5.37 -18.88 7.26
N ASP A 160 -5.87 -19.68 6.33
CA ASP A 160 -5.38 -19.79 4.97
C ASP A 160 -6.12 -18.79 4.09
N GLN A 161 -5.36 -17.88 3.47
CA GLN A 161 -5.90 -16.79 2.67
C GLN A 161 -5.15 -16.72 1.33
N SER A 162 -5.79 -16.15 0.31
CA SER A 162 -5.15 -15.88 -0.98
C SER A 162 -5.54 -14.48 -1.44
N TYR A 163 -4.63 -13.84 -2.17
CA TYR A 163 -4.79 -12.44 -2.54
C TYR A 163 -3.95 -12.06 -3.76
N TRP A 164 -4.23 -10.88 -4.31
CA TRP A 164 -3.35 -10.21 -5.26
C TRP A 164 -3.28 -8.71 -4.97
N ILE A 165 -2.18 -8.08 -5.41
CA ILE A 165 -1.88 -6.67 -5.14
C ILE A 165 -1.67 -5.92 -6.45
N GLU A 166 -2.31 -4.76 -6.56
CA GLU A 166 -2.08 -3.79 -7.61
C GLU A 166 -1.66 -2.43 -7.05
N ILE A 167 -0.91 -1.69 -7.85
CA ILE A 167 -0.40 -0.36 -7.53
C ILE A 167 -0.82 0.64 -8.60
N SER A 168 -0.89 1.91 -8.21
CA SER A 168 -1.24 3.00 -9.12
C SER A 168 -0.59 4.32 -8.67
N GLU A 169 -0.27 5.16 -9.64
CA GLU A 169 0.17 6.54 -9.42
C GLU A 169 -1.02 7.50 -9.29
N ASP A 170 -2.14 7.20 -9.95
CA ASP A 170 -3.22 8.14 -10.25
C ASP A 170 -4.64 7.66 -9.85
N ASN A 171 -4.77 6.44 -9.29
CA ASN A 171 -6.04 5.77 -8.94
C ASN A 171 -6.92 5.46 -10.15
N VAL A 172 -6.39 5.51 -11.37
CA VAL A 172 -7.10 5.23 -12.62
C VAL A 172 -6.48 4.02 -13.31
N ILE A 173 -5.17 4.06 -13.53
CA ILE A 173 -4.42 2.98 -14.17
C ILE A 173 -3.78 2.14 -13.07
N TRP A 174 -4.05 0.84 -13.10
CA TRP A 174 -3.60 -0.11 -12.10
C TRP A 174 -2.71 -1.16 -12.73
N VAL A 175 -1.60 -1.45 -12.06
CA VAL A 175 -0.65 -2.50 -12.46
C VAL A 175 -0.65 -3.56 -11.37
N ARG A 176 -1.01 -4.79 -11.73
CA ARG A 176 -0.89 -5.95 -10.83
C ARG A 176 0.58 -6.33 -10.71
N ILE A 177 1.10 -6.32 -9.49
CA ILE A 177 2.51 -6.62 -9.20
C ILE A 177 2.70 -7.93 -8.44
N ILE A 178 1.69 -8.39 -7.72
CA ILE A 178 1.70 -9.67 -7.00
C ILE A 178 0.38 -10.39 -7.31
N ASP A 179 0.45 -11.65 -7.74
CA ASP A 179 -0.73 -12.48 -7.97
C ASP A 179 -0.62 -13.81 -7.23
N TYR A 180 -1.06 -13.81 -5.96
CA TYR A 180 -1.10 -14.99 -5.12
C TYR A 180 -2.51 -15.58 -5.02
N SER A 181 -3.36 -15.36 -6.05
CA SER A 181 -4.77 -15.74 -6.02
C SER A 181 -5.00 -17.26 -5.91
N ASN A 182 -4.04 -18.05 -6.37
CA ASN A 182 -4.08 -19.51 -6.40
C ASN A 182 -3.14 -20.16 -5.36
N TYR A 183 -2.60 -19.36 -4.43
CA TYR A 183 -1.68 -19.86 -3.40
C TYR A 183 -2.31 -19.71 -2.03
N ILE A 184 -2.04 -20.69 -1.18
CA ILE A 184 -2.41 -20.64 0.21
C ILE A 184 -1.33 -19.85 0.96
N CYS A 185 -1.68 -18.64 1.39
CA CYS A 185 -0.80 -17.74 2.12
C CYS A 185 -1.26 -17.59 3.57
N ARG A 186 -0.31 -17.39 4.47
CA ARG A 186 -0.55 -17.22 5.91
C ARG A 186 0.53 -16.43 6.62
N SER A 187 0.20 -15.84 7.76
CA SER A 187 1.16 -15.08 8.58
C SER A 187 1.82 -13.93 7.76
N ILE A 188 3.10 -13.66 8.00
CA ILE A 188 3.84 -12.55 7.40
C ILE A 188 4.26 -12.88 5.97
N GLN A 189 3.78 -12.07 5.04
CA GLN A 189 4.12 -12.04 3.63
C GLN A 189 5.23 -11.00 3.40
N ARG A 190 6.35 -11.41 2.81
CA ARG A 190 7.47 -10.55 2.42
C ARG A 190 7.57 -10.57 0.90
N LEU A 191 7.09 -9.49 0.30
CA LEU A 191 6.88 -9.36 -1.12
C LEU A 191 7.94 -8.42 -1.68
N HIS A 192 8.62 -8.84 -2.74
CA HIS A 192 9.65 -8.07 -3.41
C HIS A 192 9.32 -8.01 -4.90
N PHE A 193 9.55 -6.87 -5.53
CA PHE A 193 9.21 -6.64 -6.93
C PHE A 193 10.12 -5.53 -7.49
N GLU A 194 10.08 -5.31 -8.80
CA GLU A 194 10.82 -4.18 -9.40
C GLU A 194 10.36 -2.86 -8.76
N LYS A 195 11.25 -1.88 -8.66
CA LYS A 195 10.92 -0.58 -8.09
C LYS A 195 9.85 0.13 -8.93
N HIS A 196 8.78 0.60 -8.28
CA HIS A 196 7.72 1.39 -8.92
C HIS A 196 7.45 2.71 -8.19
N PRO A 197 7.10 3.79 -8.91
CA PRO A 197 6.42 4.93 -8.31
C PRO A 197 4.99 4.54 -7.92
N VAL A 198 4.63 4.70 -6.65
CA VAL A 198 3.35 4.27 -6.10
C VAL A 198 2.74 5.38 -5.26
N ARG A 199 1.45 5.62 -5.45
CA ARG A 199 0.64 6.43 -4.53
C ARG A 199 -0.51 5.62 -3.95
N PHE A 200 -1.17 4.82 -4.77
CA PHE A 200 -2.30 3.99 -4.36
C PHE A 200 -1.92 2.52 -4.43
N ILE A 201 -2.33 1.76 -3.42
CA ILE A 201 -2.16 0.31 -3.36
C ILE A 201 -3.54 -0.30 -3.14
N ARG A 202 -3.85 -1.37 -3.87
CA ARG A 202 -5.06 -2.17 -3.65
C ARG A 202 -4.69 -3.62 -3.41
N ILE A 203 -5.30 -4.19 -2.37
CA ILE A 203 -5.13 -5.59 -2.00
C ILE A 203 -6.49 -6.26 -2.08
N HIS A 204 -6.53 -7.33 -2.86
CA HIS A 204 -7.75 -8.06 -3.20
C HIS A 204 -7.65 -9.46 -2.61
N GLY A 205 -8.55 -9.83 -1.69
CA GLY A 205 -8.68 -11.22 -1.26
C GLY A 205 -9.46 -12.04 -2.28
N THR A 206 -9.03 -13.27 -2.58
CA THR A 206 -9.62 -14.11 -3.65
C THR A 206 -10.26 -15.39 -3.16
N ALA A 207 -9.61 -16.09 -2.24
CA ALA A 207 -10.09 -17.31 -1.64
C ALA A 207 -9.60 -17.35 -0.19
N SER A 208 -10.40 -16.73 0.68
CA SER A 208 -10.43 -17.02 2.11
C SER A 208 -11.73 -17.78 2.35
N GLU A 209 -11.71 -18.88 3.11
CA GLU A 209 -12.95 -19.47 3.64
C GLU A 209 -13.61 -18.49 4.64
N GLY A 210 -14.24 -17.43 4.14
CA GLY A 210 -14.78 -16.34 4.95
C GLY A 210 -14.32 -14.95 4.51
N THR A 211 -13.69 -14.21 5.42
CA THR A 211 -13.31 -12.81 5.26
C THR A 211 -11.81 -12.71 5.03
N PHE A 212 -11.37 -11.89 4.08
CA PHE A 212 -9.95 -11.58 3.91
C PHE A 212 -9.58 -10.49 4.94
N GLU A 213 -8.59 -10.77 5.78
CA GLU A 213 -8.21 -9.84 6.85
C GLU A 213 -6.70 -9.65 6.95
N ILE A 214 -6.31 -8.38 7.00
CA ILE A 214 -4.92 -7.94 7.16
C ILE A 214 -4.79 -7.34 8.56
N VAL A 215 -3.73 -7.73 9.27
CA VAL A 215 -3.37 -7.23 10.60
C VAL A 215 -2.47 -6.00 10.48
N SER A 216 -1.49 -6.03 9.58
CA SER A 216 -0.58 -4.91 9.33
C SER A 216 -0.08 -4.92 7.89
N PHE A 217 0.26 -3.75 7.37
CA PHE A 217 0.84 -3.60 6.04
C PHE A 217 1.91 -2.50 6.06
N ASP A 218 3.12 -2.86 5.64
CA ASP A 218 4.25 -1.97 5.53
C ASP A 218 4.69 -1.90 4.07
N ALA A 219 4.94 -0.69 3.57
CA ALA A 219 5.51 -0.45 2.25
C ALA A 219 6.83 0.29 2.38
N PHE A 220 7.86 -0.19 1.68
CA PHE A 220 9.19 0.39 1.79
C PHE A 220 10.02 0.22 0.51
N PHE A 221 11.02 1.09 0.41
CA PHE A 221 12.08 0.97 -0.57
C PHE A 221 13.30 0.35 0.12
N THR A 222 13.80 -0.76 -0.41
CA THR A 222 15.03 -1.41 0.05
C THR A 222 16.08 -1.44 -1.04
N MET A 223 17.34 -1.25 -0.66
CA MET A 223 18.50 -1.47 -1.55
C MET A 223 18.99 -2.92 -1.52
N GLU A 224 18.41 -3.75 -0.65
CA GLU A 224 18.70 -5.18 -0.59
C GLU A 224 18.23 -5.88 -1.86
N GLN A 225 19.14 -6.64 -2.48
CA GLN A 225 18.84 -7.42 -3.66
C GLN A 225 18.23 -8.76 -3.25
N VAL A 226 16.91 -8.86 -3.37
CA VAL A 226 16.19 -10.13 -3.26
C VAL A 226 15.93 -10.65 -4.67
N ASN A 227 16.34 -11.90 -4.92
CA ASN A 227 16.07 -12.55 -6.19
C ASN A 227 14.59 -12.91 -6.27
N VAL A 228 13.94 -12.47 -7.33
CA VAL A 228 12.55 -12.80 -7.64
C VAL A 228 12.46 -13.25 -9.09
N ASP A 229 11.48 -14.10 -9.38
CA ASP A 229 11.17 -14.45 -10.75
C ASP A 229 10.60 -13.23 -11.51
N PRO A 230 11.13 -12.88 -12.68
CA PRO A 230 10.75 -11.66 -13.38
C PRO A 230 9.32 -11.66 -13.92
N GLU A 231 8.68 -12.83 -14.08
CA GLU A 231 7.30 -12.92 -14.57
C GLU A 231 6.28 -12.86 -13.44
N THR A 232 6.58 -13.49 -12.30
CA THR A 232 5.63 -13.72 -11.20
C THR A 232 5.93 -12.93 -9.93
N ASN A 233 7.13 -12.35 -9.81
CA ASN A 233 7.67 -11.76 -8.58
C ASN A 233 7.72 -12.74 -7.38
N ILE A 234 7.65 -14.05 -7.62
CA ILE A 234 7.84 -15.05 -6.57
C ILE A 234 9.31 -15.05 -6.15
N VAL A 235 9.54 -15.04 -4.83
CA VAL A 235 10.89 -15.01 -4.26
C VAL A 235 11.63 -16.31 -4.57
N ILE A 236 12.87 -16.16 -5.05
CA ILE A 236 13.86 -17.23 -5.21
C ILE A 236 14.82 -17.12 -4.00
N PRO A 237 14.61 -17.92 -2.95
CA PRO A 237 15.35 -17.73 -1.70
C PRO A 237 16.82 -18.15 -1.84
N SER A 238 17.72 -17.36 -1.26
CA SER A 238 19.14 -17.68 -1.14
C SER A 238 19.52 -18.33 0.21
N ALA A 239 18.53 -18.53 1.08
CA ALA A 239 18.69 -19.06 2.43
C ALA A 239 17.48 -19.90 2.82
N ASN A 240 17.59 -20.67 3.90
CA ASN A 240 16.52 -21.54 4.37
C ASN A 240 15.26 -20.73 4.75
N VAL A 241 14.15 -21.00 4.08
CA VAL A 241 12.83 -20.42 4.36
C VAL A 241 11.90 -21.36 5.14
N ALA A 242 12.28 -22.63 5.28
CA ALA A 242 11.55 -23.64 6.06
C ALA A 242 11.96 -23.57 7.54
N LEU A 243 11.81 -22.40 8.15
CA LEU A 243 12.10 -22.17 9.56
C LEU A 243 10.88 -21.62 10.32
N ALA A 244 10.74 -22.01 11.58
CA ALA A 244 9.65 -21.56 12.44
C ALA A 244 9.68 -20.03 12.66
N ASP A 245 10.86 -19.43 12.79
CA ASP A 245 11.03 -17.97 12.90
C ASP A 245 10.71 -17.22 11.59
N LYS A 246 10.72 -17.94 10.46
CA LYS A 246 10.23 -17.48 9.16
C LYS A 246 8.75 -17.80 8.93
N ASN A 247 8.03 -18.27 9.95
CA ASN A 247 6.61 -18.62 9.92
C ASN A 247 6.26 -19.87 9.10
N ALA A 248 7.24 -20.74 8.80
CA ALA A 248 6.93 -22.06 8.29
C ALA A 248 6.34 -22.94 9.41
N ILE A 249 5.41 -23.82 9.06
CA ILE A 249 4.77 -24.73 10.01
C ILE A 249 4.69 -26.16 9.46
N VAL A 250 4.62 -27.13 10.35
CA VAL A 250 4.28 -28.52 10.06
C VAL A 250 2.78 -28.66 10.28
N ILE A 251 2.02 -28.95 9.23
CA ILE A 251 0.56 -29.15 9.31
C ILE A 251 0.16 -30.62 9.34
N GLN A 252 1.10 -31.51 9.03
CA GLN A 252 0.90 -32.95 9.08
C GLN A 252 2.20 -33.65 9.46
N GLY A 253 2.11 -34.67 10.31
CA GLY A 253 3.23 -35.34 10.95
C GLY A 253 3.10 -35.35 12.48
N HIS A 254 3.87 -36.20 13.13
CA HIS A 254 3.96 -36.29 14.59
C HIS A 254 5.27 -35.66 15.06
N ASP A 255 5.14 -34.56 15.79
CA ASP A 255 6.28 -33.88 16.36
C ASP A 255 6.68 -34.47 17.72
N PHE A 256 7.97 -34.75 17.88
CA PHE A 256 8.55 -35.10 19.17
C PHE A 256 9.07 -33.85 19.89
N ASN A 257 8.61 -33.59 21.12
CA ASN A 257 8.99 -32.44 21.96
C ASN A 257 8.50 -31.04 21.50
N GLY A 258 7.33 -30.95 20.87
CA GLY A 258 6.62 -29.68 20.63
C GLY A 258 6.37 -29.38 19.15
N PRO A 259 5.54 -28.39 18.80
CA PRO A 259 5.16 -28.13 17.42
C PRO A 259 6.32 -27.57 16.59
N ASN A 260 6.38 -27.92 15.31
CA ASN A 260 7.33 -27.40 14.32
C ASN A 260 8.80 -27.68 14.65
N VAL A 261 9.08 -28.73 15.41
CA VAL A 261 10.43 -29.06 15.89
C VAL A 261 11.43 -29.34 14.77
N MET A 262 10.99 -29.88 13.62
CA MET A 262 11.86 -30.04 12.45
C MET A 262 12.27 -28.71 11.79
N LEU A 263 11.59 -27.60 12.12
CA LEU A 263 11.79 -26.29 11.48
C LEU A 263 12.57 -25.31 12.38
N ASN A 264 13.11 -25.76 13.52
CA ASN A 264 13.81 -24.88 14.47
C ASN A 264 15.29 -24.62 14.10
N GLY A 265 15.79 -25.20 13.00
CA GLY A 265 17.19 -25.10 12.58
C GLY A 265 18.17 -25.89 13.46
N CYS A 266 17.68 -26.69 14.41
CA CYS A 266 18.48 -27.53 15.28
C CYS A 266 18.70 -28.90 14.63
N THR A 267 19.94 -29.39 14.65
CA THR A 267 20.32 -30.71 14.14
C THR A 267 20.46 -31.75 15.25
N SER A 268 19.89 -31.51 16.43
CA SER A 268 19.97 -32.45 17.55
C SER A 268 18.94 -33.57 17.39
N ASP A 269 19.33 -34.80 17.71
CA ASP A 269 18.46 -35.99 17.67
C ASP A 269 17.27 -35.91 18.65
N SER A 270 17.28 -34.97 19.60
CA SER A 270 16.22 -34.76 20.59
C SER A 270 14.96 -34.08 20.03
N THR A 271 14.97 -33.63 18.78
CA THR A 271 13.86 -32.94 18.12
C THR A 271 13.69 -33.48 16.71
N HIS A 272 12.58 -34.16 16.43
CA HIS A 272 12.29 -34.71 15.11
C HIS A 272 10.78 -34.78 14.86
N THR A 273 10.41 -34.79 13.59
CA THR A 273 9.04 -35.01 13.12
C THR A 273 9.01 -36.35 12.39
N TRP A 274 8.01 -37.18 12.66
CA TRP A 274 7.89 -38.51 12.10
C TRP A 274 6.45 -38.81 11.65
N HIS A 275 6.29 -39.83 10.83
CA HIS A 275 5.00 -40.42 10.49
C HIS A 275 5.18 -41.93 10.30
N PHE A 276 4.09 -42.71 10.33
CA PHE A 276 4.19 -44.12 9.98
C PHE A 276 4.38 -44.29 8.47
N ILE A 277 5.16 -45.30 8.09
CA ILE A 277 5.25 -45.71 6.68
C ILE A 277 3.84 -46.10 6.21
N ASP A 278 3.50 -45.68 4.99
CA ASP A 278 2.16 -45.83 4.37
C ASP A 278 1.03 -45.05 5.07
N ASP A 279 1.36 -44.11 5.95
CA ASP A 279 0.43 -43.12 6.51
C ASP A 279 0.58 -41.75 5.82
N ASN A 280 -0.28 -40.82 6.21
CA ASN A 280 -0.27 -39.41 5.86
C ASN A 280 1.16 -38.82 5.91
N PRO A 281 1.64 -38.16 4.82
CA PRO A 281 3.00 -37.63 4.75
C PRO A 281 3.23 -36.50 5.74
N ILE A 282 4.49 -36.18 6.01
CA ILE A 282 4.83 -34.91 6.66
C ILE A 282 4.58 -33.77 5.67
N ILE A 283 3.75 -32.80 6.07
CA ILE A 283 3.46 -31.62 5.24
C ILE A 283 4.00 -30.39 5.94
N VAL A 284 4.94 -29.72 5.27
CA VAL A 284 5.48 -28.41 5.67
C VAL A 284 4.79 -27.34 4.83
N GLN A 285 4.18 -26.37 5.50
CA GLN A 285 3.55 -25.21 4.87
C GLN A 285 4.44 -23.98 5.08
N LEU A 286 4.85 -23.36 3.99
CA LEU A 286 5.56 -22.08 3.99
C LEU A 286 4.53 -20.92 4.06
N PRO A 287 4.91 -19.74 4.58
CA PRO A 287 3.96 -18.63 4.73
C PRO A 287 3.45 -18.03 3.42
N GLN A 288 4.21 -18.19 2.33
CA GLN A 288 3.99 -17.63 1.01
C GLN A 288 4.64 -18.56 -0.04
N PRO A 289 4.33 -18.42 -1.34
CA PRO A 289 5.04 -19.16 -2.38
C PRO A 289 6.51 -18.76 -2.48
N TYR A 290 7.35 -19.77 -2.78
CA TYR A 290 8.77 -19.62 -3.06
C TYR A 290 9.14 -20.53 -4.24
N LEU A 291 10.09 -20.10 -5.07
CA LEU A 291 10.70 -20.94 -6.09
C LEU A 291 11.94 -21.61 -5.51
N LEU A 292 11.77 -22.83 -5.01
CA LEU A 292 12.83 -23.61 -4.38
C LEU A 292 13.64 -24.38 -5.44
N ASP A 293 14.96 -24.36 -5.31
CA ASP A 293 15.88 -25.14 -6.15
C ASP A 293 16.38 -26.43 -5.47
N SER A 294 16.29 -26.50 -4.14
CA SER A 294 16.89 -27.52 -3.32
C SER A 294 16.12 -27.76 -2.01
N MET A 295 16.28 -28.96 -1.48
CA MET A 295 15.74 -29.36 -0.18
C MET A 295 16.77 -30.25 0.52
N ASN A 296 17.05 -29.94 1.78
CA ASN A 296 17.95 -30.74 2.62
C ASN A 296 17.15 -31.37 3.76
N LEU A 297 17.32 -32.67 3.95
CA LEU A 297 16.63 -33.44 4.99
C LEU A 297 17.67 -34.16 5.85
N LEU A 298 17.61 -33.94 7.16
CA LEU A 298 18.36 -34.72 8.13
C LEU A 298 17.48 -35.87 8.61
N LEU A 299 17.86 -37.10 8.28
CA LEU A 299 17.13 -38.30 8.69
C LEU A 299 17.56 -38.72 10.09
N PHE A 300 16.59 -39.10 10.92
CA PHE A 300 16.85 -39.62 12.26
C PHE A 300 17.60 -40.95 12.18
N SER A 301 18.72 -41.06 12.91
CA SER A 301 19.44 -42.32 13.07
C SER A 301 19.28 -42.84 14.49
N PHE A 302 18.61 -43.98 14.64
CA PHE A 302 18.62 -44.72 15.90
C PHE A 302 19.81 -45.67 15.91
N GLN A 303 20.80 -45.44 16.78
CA GLN A 303 21.80 -46.46 17.07
C GLN A 303 21.17 -47.45 18.06
N LEU A 304 20.92 -48.69 17.61
CA LEU A 304 20.62 -49.79 18.51
C LEU A 304 21.83 -49.98 19.44
N PRO A 305 21.64 -50.17 20.75
CA PRO A 305 22.75 -50.52 21.63
C PRO A 305 23.40 -51.82 21.11
N GLU A 306 24.71 -51.78 20.90
CA GLU A 306 25.48 -52.99 20.58
C GLU A 306 25.32 -53.97 21.75
N ASN A 307 24.77 -55.15 21.47
CA ASN A 307 24.64 -56.25 22.42
C ASN A 307 25.99 -56.90 22.72
#